data_AF-A0A845M573-F1
#
_entry.id   AF-A0A845M573-F1
#
_cell.length_a   1.000
_cell.length_b   1.000
_cell.length_c   1.000
_cell.angle_alpha   90.00
_cell.angle_beta   90.00
_cell.angle_gamma   90.00
#
_symmetry.space_group_name_H-M   'P 1'
#
loop_
_entity.id
_entity.type
_entity.pdbx_description
1 polymer ?
#
loop_
_entity_poly.entity_id
_entity_poly.type
_entity_poly.pdbx_seq_one_letter_code
_entity_poly.pdbx_strand_id
1 'polypeptide(L)'
;MTDIRPADHAQRDARAFFRLRIAFGVIGLALPIVLAVAGLVADGEVQPTISDFFHTTQRDILVGGLVAIGVFLAVHRGIRPYPGRWISPDLLALLAGLAAIGVAFFPNESDTVATFSQRALGLEVSPAFHYASACMLYLMMSLTCFLVYAPDARGWERKVYLVAGAVIWTTGWNVMILSTIKNSGDGALAMFIQNHNIVYWDESLGVWAFSGSWILKAVLENRREVARLAALRRRNLGQGHPARAEGGAPVGPRPTTLDKMARWLRGGRAARQWSPAPAGGTPSFARQVPTPPTIRAGQRTRRDGRAQPAPSPAKRAQPRRRAS
;
A
#
# COMPACT_ATOMS: atom_id res chain seq x y z
N MET A 1 15.05 -30.96 24.51
CA MET A 1 15.42 -29.84 23.62
C MET A 1 14.78 -30.15 22.27
N THR A 2 13.66 -29.51 21.93
CA THR A 2 12.94 -29.78 20.68
C THR A 2 13.76 -29.28 19.50
N ASP A 3 14.19 -30.18 18.63
CA ASP A 3 14.83 -29.88 17.34
C ASP A 3 13.79 -29.23 16.41
N ILE A 4 13.66 -27.90 16.51
CA ILE A 4 12.80 -27.11 15.63
C ILE A 4 13.63 -26.71 14.41
N ARG A 5 13.17 -27.09 13.22
CA ARG A 5 13.91 -26.82 11.98
C ARG A 5 13.95 -25.31 11.70
N PRO A 6 15.04 -24.77 11.12
CA PRO A 6 15.16 -23.34 10.78
C PRO A 6 14.00 -22.78 9.93
N ALA A 7 13.40 -23.63 9.07
CA ALA A 7 12.24 -23.26 8.26
C ALA A 7 10.96 -23.01 9.09
N ASP A 8 10.82 -23.68 10.23
CA ASP A 8 9.67 -23.51 11.12
C ASP A 8 9.77 -22.19 11.88
N HIS A 9 10.98 -21.74 12.24
CA HIS A 9 11.23 -20.43 12.83
C HIS A 9 10.83 -19.31 11.86
N ALA A 10 11.33 -19.34 10.63
CA ALA A 10 11.01 -18.32 9.62
C ALA A 10 9.51 -18.20 9.33
N GLN A 11 8.77 -19.32 9.31
CA GLN A 11 7.31 -19.29 9.14
C GLN A 11 6.57 -18.71 10.34
N ARG A 12 7.04 -19.01 11.57
CA ARG A 12 6.46 -18.43 12.80
C ARG A 12 6.69 -16.92 12.83
N ASP A 13 7.88 -16.47 12.46
CA ASP A 13 8.25 -15.05 12.42
C ASP A 13 7.41 -14.29 11.38
N ALA A 14 7.24 -14.87 10.17
CA ALA A 14 6.39 -14.26 9.14
C ALA A 14 4.93 -14.11 9.59
N ARG A 15 4.37 -15.11 10.30
CA ARG A 15 3.01 -15.03 10.86
C ARG A 15 2.92 -14.00 11.98
N ALA A 16 3.93 -13.92 12.85
CA ALA A 16 3.97 -12.93 13.91
C ALA A 16 4.02 -11.51 13.33
N PHE A 17 4.88 -11.28 12.34
CA PHE A 17 4.97 -10.02 11.62
C PHE A 17 3.66 -9.64 10.91
N PHE A 18 2.99 -10.60 10.27
CA PHE A 18 1.67 -10.38 9.68
C PHE A 18 0.65 -9.91 10.73
N ARG A 19 0.54 -10.61 11.87
CA ARG A 19 -0.37 -10.21 12.95
C ARG A 19 -0.05 -8.80 13.47
N LEU A 20 1.23 -8.48 13.60
CA LEU A 20 1.66 -7.17 14.07
C LEU A 20 1.24 -6.05 13.09
N ARG A 21 1.39 -6.29 11.77
CA ARG A 21 0.90 -5.35 10.74
C ARG A 21 -0.62 -5.15 10.78
N ILE A 22 -1.38 -6.21 11.03
CA ILE A 22 -2.83 -6.12 11.18
C ILE A 22 -3.19 -5.34 12.44
N ALA A 23 -2.58 -5.67 13.58
CA ALA A 23 -2.83 -4.99 14.85
C ALA A 23 -2.56 -3.48 14.74
N PHE A 24 -1.45 -3.09 14.13
CA PHE A 24 -1.14 -1.68 13.85
C PHE A 24 -2.24 -0.99 13.04
N GLY A 25 -2.66 -1.59 11.92
CA GLY A 25 -3.71 -1.00 11.09
C GLY A 25 -5.05 -0.92 11.83
N VAL A 26 -5.34 -1.88 12.70
CA VAL A 26 -6.53 -1.85 13.56
C VAL A 26 -6.44 -0.72 14.60
N ILE A 27 -5.27 -0.52 15.23
CA ILE A 27 -5.05 0.62 16.14
C ILE A 27 -5.30 1.94 15.38
N GLY A 28 -4.74 2.10 14.17
CA GLY A 28 -4.95 3.29 13.35
C GLY A 28 -6.43 3.52 12.99
N LEU A 29 -7.17 2.46 12.65
CA LEU A 29 -8.62 2.57 12.41
C LEU A 29 -9.42 2.91 13.67
N ALA A 30 -9.07 2.28 14.79
CA ALA A 30 -9.79 2.40 16.04
C ALA A 30 -9.51 3.72 16.75
N LEU A 31 -8.31 4.29 16.62
CA LEU A 31 -7.87 5.44 17.40
C LEU A 31 -8.84 6.64 17.31
N PRO A 32 -9.26 7.12 16.12
CA PRO A 32 -10.26 8.17 16.05
C PRO A 32 -11.61 7.75 16.65
N ILE A 33 -12.05 6.51 16.43
CA ILE A 33 -13.35 6.06 16.98
C ILE A 33 -13.32 6.07 18.51
N VAL A 34 -12.23 5.55 19.09
CA VAL A 34 -12.05 5.48 20.54
C VAL A 34 -11.94 6.87 21.15
N LEU A 35 -11.22 7.81 20.52
CA LEU A 35 -11.14 9.19 21.00
C LEU A 35 -12.50 9.88 20.97
N ALA A 36 -13.24 9.80 19.86
CA ALA A 36 -14.59 10.37 19.78
C ALA A 36 -15.53 9.82 20.87
N VAL A 37 -15.54 8.49 21.05
CA VAL A 37 -16.38 7.86 22.08
C VAL A 37 -15.93 8.28 23.48
N ALA A 38 -14.62 8.31 23.74
CA ALA A 38 -14.10 8.66 25.05
C ALA A 38 -14.36 10.13 25.40
N GLY A 39 -14.22 11.06 24.44
CA GLY A 39 -14.60 12.47 24.62
C GLY A 39 -16.09 12.64 24.88
N LEU A 40 -16.95 11.96 24.10
CA LEU A 40 -18.41 12.02 24.34
C LEU A 40 -18.81 11.50 25.72
N VAL A 41 -18.13 10.47 26.23
CA VAL A 41 -18.43 9.87 27.54
C VAL A 41 -17.89 10.71 28.70
N ALA A 42 -16.68 11.25 28.57
CA ALA A 42 -15.99 11.94 29.66
C ALA A 42 -16.24 13.45 29.67
N ASP A 43 -16.28 14.08 28.50
CA ASP A 43 -16.36 15.54 28.34
C ASP A 43 -17.71 15.99 27.75
N GLY A 44 -18.53 15.06 27.25
CA GLY A 44 -19.84 15.34 26.64
C GLY A 44 -19.78 15.79 25.18
N GLU A 45 -18.58 15.88 24.60
CA GLU A 45 -18.35 16.35 23.23
C GLU A 45 -17.16 15.64 22.56
N VAL A 46 -17.10 15.71 21.23
CA VAL A 46 -15.88 15.32 20.49
C VAL A 46 -15.05 16.58 20.30
N GLN A 47 -13.74 16.50 20.56
CA GLN A 47 -12.85 17.65 20.40
C GLN A 47 -12.74 18.09 18.92
N PRO A 48 -12.46 19.39 18.66
CA PRO A 48 -12.42 19.93 17.30
C PRO A 48 -11.36 19.30 16.39
N THR A 49 -10.29 18.75 16.96
CA THR A 49 -9.23 18.00 16.29
C THR A 49 -8.83 16.75 17.10
N ILE A 50 -8.23 15.75 16.44
CA ILE A 50 -7.63 14.58 17.10
C ILE A 50 -6.53 15.04 18.07
N SER A 51 -5.77 16.07 17.70
CA SER A 51 -4.68 16.60 18.53
C SER A 51 -5.17 17.34 19.77
N ASP A 52 -6.37 17.93 19.76
CA ASP A 52 -6.95 18.62 20.92
C ASP A 52 -7.24 17.67 22.10
N PHE A 53 -7.42 16.36 21.83
CA PHE A 53 -7.49 15.35 22.89
C PHE A 53 -6.22 15.30 23.75
N PHE A 54 -5.10 15.88 23.30
CA PHE A 54 -3.92 16.05 24.13
C PHE A 54 -4.21 16.84 25.40
N HIS A 55 -5.13 17.81 25.38
CA HIS A 55 -5.40 18.66 26.54
C HIS A 55 -6.53 18.15 27.43
N THR A 56 -7.02 16.95 27.14
CA THR A 56 -8.14 16.29 27.86
C THR A 56 -7.65 15.13 28.74
N THR A 57 -8.58 14.50 29.45
CA THR A 57 -8.30 13.25 30.19
C THR A 57 -8.00 12.05 29.27
N GLN A 58 -8.33 12.12 27.98
CA GLN A 58 -8.08 11.04 27.02
C GLN A 58 -6.70 11.14 26.33
N ARG A 59 -5.83 12.05 26.80
CA ARG A 59 -4.42 12.19 26.37
C ARG A 59 -3.71 10.85 26.28
N ASP A 60 -3.90 9.98 27.27
CA ASP A 60 -3.20 8.70 27.36
C ASP A 60 -3.54 7.77 26.18
N ILE A 61 -4.78 7.83 25.69
CA ILE A 61 -5.23 7.08 24.50
C ILE A 61 -4.55 7.64 23.25
N LEU A 62 -4.54 8.96 23.08
CA LEU A 62 -3.91 9.63 21.95
C LEU A 62 -2.40 9.34 21.90
N VAL A 63 -1.69 9.64 22.99
CA VAL A 63 -0.24 9.51 23.09
C VAL A 63 0.17 8.04 23.01
N GLY A 64 -0.50 7.15 23.75
CA GLY A 64 -0.22 5.72 23.72
C GLY A 64 -0.45 5.11 22.33
N GLY A 65 -1.54 5.50 21.66
CA GLY A 65 -1.86 5.08 20.30
C GLY A 65 -0.81 5.53 19.28
N LEU A 66 -0.45 6.82 19.29
CA LEU A 66 0.54 7.39 18.38
C LEU A 66 1.95 6.83 18.60
N VAL A 67 2.36 6.62 19.86
CA VAL A 67 3.66 6.00 20.17
C VAL A 67 3.70 4.54 19.71
N ALA A 68 2.63 3.76 19.96
CA ALA A 68 2.55 2.38 19.49
C ALA A 68 2.61 2.30 17.95
N ILE A 69 1.87 3.18 17.28
CA ILE A 69 1.91 3.36 15.82
C ILE A 69 3.33 3.72 15.36
N GLY A 70 3.93 4.74 15.98
CA GLY A 70 5.20 5.30 15.56
C GLY A 70 6.37 4.34 15.74
N VAL A 71 6.46 3.66 16.88
CA VAL A 71 7.49 2.63 17.13
C VAL A 71 7.35 1.48 16.15
N PHE A 72 6.12 1.02 15.89
CA PHE A 72 5.91 -0.05 14.93
C PHE A 72 6.35 0.34 13.52
N LEU A 73 5.99 1.53 13.05
CA LEU A 73 6.44 2.06 11.76
C LEU A 73 7.97 2.21 11.69
N ALA A 74 8.60 2.70 12.76
CA ALA A 74 10.04 2.91 12.83
C ALA A 74 10.85 1.60 12.80
N VAL A 75 10.33 0.56 13.46
CA VAL A 75 10.97 -0.77 13.52
C VAL A 75 10.53 -1.65 12.35
N HIS A 76 9.53 -1.24 11.56
CA HIS A 76 9.06 -1.96 10.40
C HIS A 76 10.17 -2.05 9.34
N ARG A 77 10.90 -3.16 9.37
CA ARG A 77 11.94 -3.49 8.39
C ARG A 77 11.48 -4.66 7.55
N GLY A 78 11.80 -4.61 6.26
CA GLY A 78 11.63 -5.78 5.38
C GLY A 78 10.84 -5.55 4.12
N ILE A 79 10.58 -4.29 3.73
CA ILE A 79 10.15 -4.04 2.36
C ILE A 79 11.40 -4.14 1.49
N ARG A 80 11.58 -5.29 0.84
CA ARG A 80 12.79 -5.60 0.05
C ARG A 80 13.20 -4.40 -0.83
N PRO A 81 14.45 -3.92 -0.74
CA PRO A 81 14.98 -2.99 -1.71
C PRO A 81 14.87 -3.64 -3.09
N TYR A 82 14.08 -3.04 -3.99
CA TYR A 82 14.00 -3.50 -5.37
C TYR A 82 15.00 -2.71 -6.21
N PRO A 83 15.84 -3.36 -7.04
CA PRO A 83 16.68 -2.65 -7.99
C PRO A 83 15.81 -1.79 -8.91
N GLY A 84 16.10 -0.49 -8.98
CA GLY A 84 15.35 0.50 -9.77
C GLY A 84 14.40 1.42 -8.99
N ARG A 85 14.27 1.28 -7.67
CA ARG A 85 13.56 2.26 -6.82
C ARG A 85 14.50 3.37 -6.34
N TRP A 86 14.06 4.61 -6.50
CA TRP A 86 14.80 5.82 -6.08
C TRP A 86 14.56 6.16 -4.60
N ILE A 87 13.52 5.61 -3.97
CA ILE A 87 13.17 5.87 -2.57
C ILE A 87 13.05 4.54 -1.82
N SER A 88 13.70 4.49 -0.65
CA SER A 88 13.62 3.35 0.27
C SER A 88 12.26 3.33 0.99
N PRO A 89 11.47 2.25 0.85
CA PRO A 89 10.22 2.12 1.60
C PRO A 89 10.42 2.08 3.12
N ASP A 90 11.53 1.48 3.58
CA ASP A 90 11.89 1.44 4.99
C ASP A 90 12.20 2.86 5.53
N LEU A 91 12.74 3.75 4.68
CA LEU A 91 12.97 5.15 5.06
C LEU A 91 11.65 5.90 5.22
N LEU A 92 10.70 5.73 4.30
CA LEU A 92 9.37 6.36 4.42
C LEU A 92 8.64 5.90 5.69
N ALA A 93 8.69 4.60 5.99
CA ALA A 93 8.11 4.05 7.21
C ALA A 93 8.80 4.59 8.47
N LEU A 94 10.14 4.68 8.47
CA LEU A 94 10.90 5.25 9.56
C LEU A 94 10.53 6.71 9.82
N LEU A 95 10.51 7.54 8.78
CA LEU A 95 10.15 8.96 8.89
C LEU A 95 8.71 9.14 9.34
N ALA A 96 7.76 8.34 8.83
CA ALA A 96 6.38 8.33 9.31
C ALA A 96 6.31 7.96 10.81
N GLY A 97 7.09 6.96 11.24
CA GLY A 97 7.12 6.52 12.63
C GLY A 97 7.66 7.58 13.58
N LEU A 98 8.78 8.23 13.21
CA LEU A 98 9.35 9.34 13.96
C LEU A 98 8.41 10.54 13.99
N ALA A 99 7.72 10.83 12.89
CA ALA A 99 6.73 11.89 12.81
C ALA A 99 5.52 11.62 13.73
N ALA A 100 5.00 10.39 13.78
CA ALA A 100 3.92 10.02 14.71
C ALA A 100 4.34 10.18 16.18
N ILE A 101 5.57 9.79 16.53
CA ILE A 101 6.12 10.02 17.87
C ILE A 101 6.26 11.53 18.15
N GLY A 102 6.69 12.31 17.16
CA GLY A 102 6.75 13.77 17.24
C GLY A 102 5.39 14.38 17.59
N VAL A 103 4.33 14.01 16.86
CA VAL A 103 2.95 14.44 17.16
C VAL A 103 2.54 14.05 18.58
N ALA A 104 2.94 12.87 19.07
CA ALA A 104 2.61 12.41 20.41
C ALA A 104 3.32 13.20 21.53
N PHE A 105 4.53 13.70 21.28
CA PHE A 105 5.37 14.33 22.30
C PHE A 105 5.37 15.86 22.26
N PHE A 106 4.95 16.46 21.15
CA PHE A 106 4.79 17.91 21.01
C PHE A 106 3.29 18.24 20.99
N PRO A 107 2.73 18.81 22.07
CA PRO A 107 1.35 19.27 22.09
C PRO A 107 1.10 20.39 21.08
N ASN A 108 -0.13 20.45 20.57
CA ASN A 108 -0.63 21.62 19.83
C ASN A 108 -0.87 22.81 20.80
N GLU A 109 -1.47 23.89 20.32
CA GLU A 109 -1.68 25.14 21.06
C GLU A 109 -2.32 24.90 22.44
N SER A 110 -1.81 25.61 23.45
CA SER A 110 -2.27 25.52 24.84
C SER A 110 -1.98 26.83 25.55
N ASP A 111 -2.87 27.22 26.46
CA ASP A 111 -2.68 28.39 27.33
C ASP A 111 -1.84 28.06 28.58
N THR A 112 -1.58 26.78 28.83
CA THR A 112 -0.89 26.32 30.03
C THR A 112 0.23 25.32 29.71
N VAL A 113 1.25 25.30 30.55
CA VAL A 113 2.35 24.34 30.47
C VAL A 113 1.95 23.07 31.23
N ALA A 114 1.72 21.98 30.49
CA ALA A 114 1.33 20.69 31.04
C ALA A 114 2.37 19.57 30.82
N THR A 115 3.38 19.80 29.97
CA THR A 115 4.36 18.78 29.60
C THR A 115 5.81 19.26 29.68
N PHE A 116 6.74 18.30 29.69
CA PHE A 116 8.17 18.60 29.58
C PHE A 116 8.50 19.37 28.28
N SER A 117 7.93 18.97 27.14
CA SER A 117 8.17 19.63 25.85
C SER A 117 7.71 21.08 25.85
N GLN A 118 6.54 21.38 26.38
CA GLN A 118 6.06 22.75 26.56
C GLN A 118 6.93 23.54 27.55
N ARG A 119 7.44 22.90 28.62
CA ARG A 119 8.34 23.55 29.57
C ARG A 119 9.71 23.86 28.98
N ALA A 120 10.24 22.97 28.14
CA ALA A 120 11.56 23.08 27.55
C ALA A 120 11.60 24.00 26.32
N LEU A 121 10.56 23.95 25.47
CA LEU A 121 10.50 24.72 24.22
C LEU A 121 9.65 25.99 24.31
N GLY A 122 8.74 26.07 25.28
CA GLY A 122 7.74 27.13 25.38
C GLY A 122 6.46 26.82 24.61
N LEU A 123 5.41 27.61 24.89
CA LEU A 123 4.07 27.43 24.32
C LEU A 123 3.98 27.85 22.84
N GLU A 124 4.91 28.66 22.34
CA GLU A 124 4.93 29.10 20.94
C GLU A 124 5.66 28.11 20.02
N VAL A 125 6.75 27.51 20.50
CA VAL A 125 7.60 26.63 19.68
C VAL A 125 7.09 25.19 19.69
N SER A 126 6.50 24.72 20.79
CA SER A 126 5.95 23.35 20.87
C SER A 126 4.91 23.05 19.78
N PRO A 127 3.91 23.92 19.51
CA PRO A 127 2.97 23.72 18.42
C PRO A 127 3.64 23.68 17.04
N ALA A 128 4.72 24.45 16.81
CA ALA A 128 5.45 24.39 15.54
C ALA A 128 6.06 23.00 15.29
N PHE A 129 6.62 22.36 16.32
CA PHE A 129 7.08 20.97 16.23
C PHE A 129 5.93 19.99 16.04
N HIS A 130 4.78 20.23 16.65
CA HIS A 130 3.56 19.45 16.42
C HIS A 130 3.16 19.49 14.94
N TYR A 131 3.00 20.68 14.36
CA TYR A 131 2.61 20.85 12.96
C TYR A 131 3.63 20.30 11.98
N ALA A 132 4.93 20.52 12.24
CA ALA A 132 5.98 19.94 11.42
C ALA A 132 5.93 18.40 11.43
N SER A 133 5.69 17.81 12.61
CA SER A 133 5.53 16.36 12.76
C SER A 133 4.26 15.85 12.07
N ALA A 134 3.12 16.52 12.23
CA ALA A 134 1.86 16.15 11.58
C ALA A 134 1.96 16.24 10.05
N CYS A 135 2.55 17.31 9.52
CA CYS A 135 2.81 17.49 8.10
C CYS A 135 3.72 16.37 7.55
N MET A 136 4.81 16.07 8.25
CA MET A 136 5.70 14.95 7.89
C MET A 136 4.97 13.60 7.91
N LEU A 137 4.13 13.35 8.92
CA LEU A 137 3.36 12.11 9.05
C LEU A 137 2.44 11.89 7.85
N TYR A 138 1.58 12.86 7.53
CA TYR A 138 0.65 12.78 6.40
C TYR A 138 1.39 12.69 5.07
N LEU A 139 2.49 13.44 4.92
CA LEU A 139 3.34 13.38 3.74
C LEU A 139 3.90 11.96 3.55
N MET A 140 4.53 11.38 4.56
CA MET A 140 5.11 10.03 4.46
C MET A 140 4.04 8.96 4.23
N MET A 141 2.87 9.06 4.87
CA MET A 141 1.73 8.15 4.65
C MET A 141 1.24 8.21 3.20
N SER A 142 1.07 9.42 2.66
CA SER A 142 0.66 9.63 1.28
C SER A 142 1.71 9.15 0.27
N LEU A 143 2.98 9.48 0.49
CA LEU A 143 4.07 9.06 -0.39
C LEU A 143 4.26 7.54 -0.37
N THR A 144 4.03 6.88 0.77
CA THR A 144 4.03 5.41 0.85
C THR A 144 2.97 4.83 -0.09
N CYS A 145 1.76 5.40 -0.11
CA CYS A 145 0.70 4.96 -1.02
C CYS A 145 1.08 5.15 -2.50
N PHE A 146 1.62 6.32 -2.86
CA PHE A 146 1.96 6.67 -4.24
C PHE A 146 3.22 5.99 -4.77
N LEU A 147 4.28 5.91 -3.96
CA LEU A 147 5.62 5.55 -4.41
C LEU A 147 6.02 4.11 -4.02
N VAL A 148 5.30 3.50 -3.07
CA VAL A 148 5.56 2.12 -2.65
C VAL A 148 4.40 1.21 -3.02
N TYR A 149 3.19 1.50 -2.53
CA TYR A 149 2.08 0.55 -2.64
C TYR A 149 1.49 0.50 -4.05
N ALA A 150 1.22 1.64 -4.68
CA ALA A 150 0.67 1.67 -6.03
C ALA A 150 1.60 1.03 -7.09
N PRO A 151 2.93 1.24 -7.08
CA PRO A 151 3.85 0.55 -7.99
C PRO A 151 3.96 -0.96 -7.76
N ASP A 152 3.77 -1.43 -6.53
CA ASP A 152 3.81 -2.87 -6.18
C ASP A 152 2.52 -3.63 -6.55
N ALA A 153 1.47 -2.88 -6.84
CA ALA A 153 0.12 -3.39 -6.96
C ALA A 153 -0.22 -3.74 -8.42
N ARG A 154 -1.18 -4.65 -8.60
CA ARG A 154 -1.65 -5.08 -9.92
C ARG A 154 -3.15 -4.87 -10.05
N GLY A 155 -3.60 -4.46 -11.23
CA GLY A 155 -5.02 -4.30 -11.53
C GLY A 155 -5.74 -3.30 -10.61
N TRP A 156 -6.79 -3.77 -9.92
CA TRP A 156 -7.65 -2.94 -9.08
C TRP A 156 -6.94 -2.41 -7.81
N GLU A 157 -6.01 -3.19 -7.26
CA GLU A 157 -5.29 -2.83 -6.02
C GLU A 157 -4.55 -1.50 -6.19
N ARG A 158 -3.95 -1.28 -7.37
CA ARG A 158 -3.24 -0.04 -7.69
C ARG A 158 -4.16 1.17 -7.58
N LYS A 159 -5.40 1.05 -8.06
CA LYS A 159 -6.38 2.14 -7.97
C LYS A 159 -6.72 2.46 -6.51
N VAL A 160 -6.87 1.43 -5.67
CA VAL A 160 -7.13 1.63 -4.24
C VAL A 160 -5.99 2.37 -3.56
N TYR A 161 -4.73 2.01 -3.82
CA TYR A 161 -3.59 2.72 -3.24
C TYR A 161 -3.45 4.16 -3.76
N LEU A 162 -3.74 4.42 -5.04
CA LEU A 162 -3.74 5.77 -5.59
C LEU A 162 -4.85 6.65 -4.97
N VAL A 163 -6.04 6.09 -4.79
CA VAL A 163 -7.15 6.80 -4.12
C VAL A 163 -6.84 7.05 -2.65
N ALA A 164 -6.35 6.05 -1.93
CA ALA A 164 -5.94 6.22 -0.54
C ALA A 164 -4.86 7.29 -0.39
N GLY A 165 -3.83 7.25 -1.25
CA GLY A 165 -2.79 8.29 -1.29
C GLY A 165 -3.35 9.68 -1.57
N ALA A 166 -4.27 9.80 -2.53
CA ALA A 166 -4.90 11.07 -2.86
C ALA A 166 -5.74 11.60 -1.69
N VAL A 167 -6.51 10.75 -1.02
CA VAL A 167 -7.28 11.12 0.18
C VAL A 167 -6.34 11.65 1.26
N ILE A 168 -5.30 10.89 1.62
CA ILE A 168 -4.33 11.30 2.66
C ILE A 168 -3.65 12.62 2.30
N TRP A 169 -3.25 12.78 1.03
CA TRP A 169 -2.64 14.03 0.55
C TRP A 169 -3.60 15.20 0.73
N THR A 170 -4.84 15.06 0.25
CA THR A 170 -5.84 16.14 0.33
C THR A 170 -6.21 16.49 1.76
N THR A 171 -6.44 15.49 2.62
CA THR A 171 -6.73 15.74 4.03
C THR A 171 -5.52 16.36 4.73
N GLY A 172 -4.29 15.91 4.43
CA GLY A 172 -3.09 16.51 5.02
C GLY A 172 -2.95 18.01 4.75
N TRP A 173 -3.24 18.45 3.52
CA TRP A 173 -3.28 19.88 3.19
C TRP A 173 -4.49 20.59 3.81
N ASN A 174 -5.67 19.97 3.81
CA ASN A 174 -6.86 20.52 4.42
C ASN A 174 -6.66 20.77 5.91
N VAL A 175 -6.12 19.82 6.68
CA VAL A 175 -5.84 19.99 8.12
C VAL A 175 -4.97 21.23 8.37
N MET A 176 -3.87 21.43 7.62
CA MET A 176 -3.00 22.60 7.82
C MET A 176 -3.76 23.92 7.57
N ILE A 177 -4.58 23.97 6.52
CA ILE A 177 -5.36 25.15 6.16
C ILE A 177 -6.47 25.40 7.18
N LEU A 178 -7.27 24.38 7.48
CA LEU A 178 -8.43 24.47 8.37
C LEU A 178 -8.02 24.73 9.82
N SER A 179 -6.91 24.15 10.31
CA SER A 179 -6.35 24.45 11.63
C SER A 179 -5.86 25.90 11.72
N THR A 180 -5.25 26.45 10.66
CA THR A 180 -4.85 27.86 10.63
C THR A 180 -6.07 28.79 10.72
N ILE A 181 -7.15 28.48 9.99
CA ILE A 181 -8.41 29.23 10.01
C ILE A 181 -9.08 29.12 11.39
N LYS A 182 -9.10 27.91 11.98
CA LYS A 182 -9.63 27.65 13.32
C LYS A 182 -8.91 28.49 14.38
N ASN A 183 -7.57 28.54 14.33
CA ASN A 183 -6.75 29.13 15.39
C ASN A 183 -6.58 30.65 15.27
N SER A 184 -6.77 31.23 14.08
CA SER A 184 -6.70 32.70 13.85
C SER A 184 -8.03 33.42 14.13
N GLY A 185 -8.88 32.83 14.98
CA GLY A 185 -10.33 32.97 14.92
C GLY A 185 -10.89 34.36 15.19
N ASP A 186 -11.74 34.83 14.25
CA ASP A 186 -12.81 35.85 14.43
C ASP A 186 -13.92 35.75 13.34
N GLY A 187 -14.06 34.62 12.64
CA GLY A 187 -14.91 34.50 11.45
C GLY A 187 -16.03 33.44 11.54
N ALA A 188 -17.14 33.66 10.81
CA ALA A 188 -18.23 32.69 10.70
C ALA A 188 -17.77 31.30 10.20
N LEU A 189 -16.75 31.27 9.34
CA LEU A 189 -16.13 30.03 8.87
C LEU A 189 -15.38 29.30 9.99
N ALA A 190 -14.64 30.01 10.85
CA ALA A 190 -13.92 29.42 11.98
C ALA A 190 -14.90 28.78 12.97
N MET A 191 -15.99 29.48 13.31
CA MET A 191 -17.05 28.91 14.15
C MET A 191 -17.72 27.70 13.51
N PHE A 192 -17.98 27.73 12.20
CA PHE A 192 -18.55 26.57 11.50
C PHE A 192 -17.64 25.35 11.56
N ILE A 193 -16.33 25.54 11.34
CA ILE A 193 -15.30 24.50 11.40
C ILE A 193 -15.26 23.87 12.81
N GLN A 194 -15.26 24.71 13.85
CA GLN A 194 -15.21 24.27 15.24
C GLN A 194 -16.50 23.54 15.65
N ASN A 195 -17.67 24.13 15.41
CA ASN A 195 -18.96 23.57 15.88
C ASN A 195 -19.32 22.23 15.23
N HIS A 196 -18.73 21.90 14.07
CA HIS A 196 -18.97 20.64 13.37
C HIS A 196 -17.75 19.70 13.40
N ASN A 197 -16.70 20.04 14.15
CA ASN A 197 -15.46 19.25 14.26
C ASN A 197 -14.91 18.86 12.89
N ILE A 198 -14.90 19.78 11.93
CA ILE A 198 -14.56 19.47 10.53
C ILE A 198 -13.11 18.98 10.42
N VAL A 199 -12.19 19.60 11.18
CA VAL A 199 -10.78 19.20 11.18
C VAL A 199 -10.62 17.79 11.75
N TYR A 200 -11.29 17.46 12.86
CA TYR A 200 -11.29 16.12 13.43
C TYR A 200 -11.67 15.04 12.41
N TRP A 201 -12.75 15.25 11.65
CA TRP A 201 -13.21 14.28 10.66
C TRP A 201 -12.29 14.20 9.44
N ASP A 202 -11.70 15.32 9.02
CA ASP A 202 -10.71 15.35 7.94
C ASP A 202 -9.41 14.61 8.35
N GLU A 203 -8.93 14.83 9.58
CA GLU A 203 -7.81 14.08 10.16
C GLU A 203 -8.12 12.57 10.20
N SER A 204 -9.30 12.21 10.73
CA SER A 204 -9.78 10.83 10.82
C SER A 204 -9.82 10.15 9.46
N LEU A 205 -10.29 10.85 8.42
CA LEU A 205 -10.37 10.33 7.07
C LEU A 205 -8.99 9.97 6.51
N GLY A 206 -7.97 10.82 6.73
CA GLY A 206 -6.60 10.53 6.34
C GLY A 206 -6.01 9.32 7.08
N VAL A 207 -6.21 9.25 8.40
CA VAL A 207 -5.77 8.12 9.23
C VAL A 207 -6.43 6.81 8.79
N TRP A 208 -7.74 6.84 8.51
CA TRP A 208 -8.48 5.67 8.05
C TRP A 208 -8.06 5.22 6.66
N ALA A 209 -7.84 6.14 5.72
CA ALA A 209 -7.38 5.83 4.38
C ALA A 209 -6.03 5.10 4.41
N PHE A 210 -5.07 5.59 5.20
CA PHE A 210 -3.78 4.95 5.37
C PHE A 210 -3.89 3.58 6.06
N SER A 211 -4.62 3.51 7.18
CA SER A 211 -4.78 2.28 7.96
C SER A 211 -5.45 1.17 7.14
N GLY A 212 -6.48 1.52 6.35
CA GLY A 212 -7.12 0.61 5.42
C GLY A 212 -6.17 0.12 4.31
N SER A 213 -5.39 1.03 3.72
CA SER A 213 -4.36 0.68 2.73
C SER A 213 -3.28 -0.25 3.30
N TRP A 214 -2.89 -0.03 4.55
CA TRP A 214 -1.87 -0.81 5.25
C TRP A 214 -2.33 -2.25 5.50
N ILE A 215 -3.55 -2.41 6.02
CA ILE A 215 -4.17 -3.73 6.23
C ILE A 215 -4.32 -4.46 4.90
N LEU A 216 -4.81 -3.77 3.87
CA LEU A 216 -4.97 -4.36 2.55
C LEU A 216 -3.64 -4.90 2.01
N LYS A 217 -2.57 -4.11 2.11
CA LYS A 217 -1.22 -4.50 1.71
C LYS A 217 -0.74 -5.73 2.49
N ALA A 218 -0.91 -5.74 3.80
CA ALA A 218 -0.52 -6.87 4.65
C ALA A 218 -1.26 -8.17 4.28
N VAL A 219 -2.58 -8.10 4.04
CA VAL A 219 -3.41 -9.25 3.66
C VAL A 219 -3.02 -9.80 2.30
N LEU A 220 -2.83 -8.92 1.30
CA LEU A 220 -2.48 -9.33 -0.06
C LEU A 220 -1.08 -9.96 -0.12
N GLU A 221 -0.11 -9.40 0.59
CA GLU A 221 1.24 -9.97 0.66
C GLU A 221 1.24 -11.35 1.32
N ASN A 222 0.52 -11.51 2.44
CA ASN A 222 0.38 -12.82 3.09
C ASN A 222 -0.31 -13.85 2.17
N ARG A 223 -1.37 -13.47 1.45
CA ARG A 223 -2.06 -14.36 0.48
C ARG A 223 -1.13 -14.80 -0.64
N ARG A 224 -0.33 -13.87 -1.20
CA ARG A 224 0.63 -14.16 -2.26
C ARG A 224 1.74 -15.09 -1.79
N GLU A 225 2.25 -14.88 -0.59
CA GLU A 225 3.31 -15.71 -0.02
C GLU A 225 2.81 -17.14 0.26
N VAL A 226 1.61 -17.29 0.85
CA VAL A 226 0.98 -18.60 1.06
C VAL A 226 0.76 -19.33 -0.28
N ALA A 227 0.26 -18.64 -1.31
CA ALA A 227 0.08 -19.22 -2.64
C ALA A 227 1.42 -19.65 -3.28
N ARG A 228 2.46 -18.84 -3.13
CA ARG A 228 3.81 -19.13 -3.61
C ARG A 228 4.38 -20.38 -2.94
N LEU A 229 4.29 -20.49 -1.62
CA LEU A 229 4.75 -21.65 -0.86
C LEU A 229 3.97 -22.91 -1.23
N ALA A 230 2.65 -22.81 -1.43
CA ALA A 230 1.84 -23.93 -1.90
C ALA A 230 2.25 -24.40 -3.31
N ALA A 231 2.56 -23.49 -4.22
CA ALA A 231 3.04 -23.82 -5.56
C ALA A 231 4.43 -24.50 -5.53
N LEU A 232 5.34 -24.03 -4.69
CA LEU A 232 6.65 -24.66 -4.50
C LEU A 232 6.53 -26.07 -3.90
N ARG A 233 5.64 -26.26 -2.91
CA ARG A 233 5.40 -27.59 -2.33
C ARG A 233 4.84 -28.57 -3.36
N ARG A 234 3.92 -28.14 -4.23
CA ARG A 234 3.40 -28.98 -5.34
C ARG A 234 4.51 -29.36 -6.33
N ARG A 235 5.38 -28.40 -6.69
CA ARG A 235 6.54 -28.68 -7.57
C ARG A 235 7.51 -29.69 -6.96
N ASN A 236 7.83 -29.55 -5.68
CA ASN A 236 8.74 -30.47 -4.99
C ASN A 236 8.14 -31.88 -4.83
N LEU A 237 6.82 -32.00 -4.58
CA LEU A 237 6.13 -33.28 -4.54
C LEU A 237 6.03 -33.94 -5.92
N GLY A 238 5.84 -33.15 -6.99
CA GLY A 238 5.84 -33.65 -8.38
C GLY A 238 7.22 -34.01 -8.93
N GLN A 239 8.31 -33.57 -8.26
CA GLN A 239 9.69 -33.96 -8.56
C GLN A 239 10.24 -35.04 -7.63
N GLY A 240 9.48 -35.45 -6.60
CA GLY A 240 9.75 -36.70 -5.90
C GLY A 240 9.69 -37.83 -6.91
N HIS A 241 10.81 -38.55 -7.08
CA HIS A 241 11.01 -39.65 -8.03
C HIS A 241 9.69 -40.39 -8.31
N PRO A 242 9.28 -40.62 -9.58
CA PRO A 242 8.37 -41.73 -9.82
C PRO A 242 9.05 -42.92 -9.15
N ALA A 243 8.38 -43.52 -8.16
CA ALA A 243 8.83 -44.76 -7.60
C ALA A 243 9.15 -45.63 -8.81
N ARG A 244 10.45 -45.91 -9.02
CA ARG A 244 10.84 -46.99 -9.92
C ARG A 244 10.10 -48.16 -9.31
N ALA A 245 9.00 -48.55 -9.96
CA ALA A 245 8.47 -49.86 -9.78
C ALA A 245 9.67 -50.75 -10.09
N GLU A 246 10.33 -51.26 -9.05
CA GLU A 246 11.22 -52.40 -9.15
C GLU A 246 10.33 -53.60 -9.51
N GLY A 247 9.76 -53.58 -10.72
CA GLY A 247 9.42 -54.78 -11.42
C GLY A 247 10.74 -55.39 -11.81
N GLY A 248 11.13 -56.45 -11.09
CA GLY A 248 12.33 -57.23 -11.38
C GLY A 248 12.37 -57.62 -12.85
N ALA A 249 13.22 -56.94 -13.63
CA ALA A 249 13.61 -57.42 -14.93
C ALA A 249 14.51 -58.65 -14.70
N PRO A 250 14.33 -59.76 -15.43
CA PRO A 250 15.19 -60.92 -15.28
C PRO A 250 16.62 -60.52 -15.58
N VAL A 251 17.53 -60.86 -14.66
CA VAL A 251 18.97 -60.63 -14.80
C VAL A 251 19.45 -61.43 -16.02
N GLY A 252 19.56 -60.76 -17.16
CA GLY A 252 20.24 -61.30 -18.33
C GLY A 252 21.74 -61.50 -18.03
N PRO A 253 22.40 -62.48 -18.69
CA PRO A 253 23.81 -62.77 -18.44
C PRO A 253 24.68 -61.53 -18.69
N ARG A 254 25.70 -61.34 -17.84
CA ARG A 254 26.63 -60.21 -17.94
C ARG A 254 27.28 -60.19 -19.33
N PRO A 255 27.31 -59.03 -20.02
CA PRO A 255 27.88 -58.95 -21.36
C PRO A 255 29.37 -59.30 -21.32
N THR A 256 29.75 -60.17 -22.26
CA THR A 256 31.12 -60.66 -22.39
C THR A 256 32.05 -59.56 -22.93
N THR A 257 33.35 -59.77 -22.85
CA THR A 257 34.36 -58.84 -23.39
C THR A 257 34.15 -58.57 -24.89
N LEU A 258 33.62 -59.56 -25.63
CA LEU A 258 33.26 -59.46 -27.04
C LEU A 258 32.06 -58.52 -27.28
N ASP A 259 31.06 -58.50 -26.39
CA ASP A 259 29.90 -57.59 -26.48
C ASP A 259 30.27 -56.12 -26.25
N LYS A 260 31.36 -55.88 -25.50
CA LYS A 260 31.92 -54.55 -25.30
C LYS A 260 32.72 -54.10 -26.54
N MET A 261 33.51 -55.00 -27.12
CA MET A 261 34.24 -54.73 -28.38
C MET A 261 33.30 -54.45 -29.56
N ALA A 262 32.22 -55.25 -29.73
CA ALA A 262 31.26 -55.05 -30.80
C ALA A 262 30.50 -53.71 -30.69
N ARG A 263 30.24 -53.23 -29.47
CA ARG A 263 29.67 -51.88 -29.25
C ARG A 263 30.65 -50.76 -29.57
N TRP A 264 31.92 -50.91 -29.19
CA TRP A 264 32.96 -49.94 -29.51
C TRP A 264 33.16 -49.80 -31.04
N LEU A 265 33.19 -50.92 -31.77
CA LEU A 265 33.31 -50.92 -33.24
C LEU A 265 32.11 -50.28 -33.95
N ARG A 266 30.91 -50.33 -33.35
CA ARG A 266 29.71 -49.63 -33.87
C ARG A 266 29.72 -48.14 -33.53
N GLY A 267 30.28 -47.74 -32.38
CA GLY A 267 30.42 -46.33 -32.00
C GLY A 267 31.43 -45.53 -32.83
N GLY A 268 32.44 -46.20 -33.41
CA GLY A 268 33.50 -45.56 -34.21
C GLY A 268 33.06 -45.00 -35.57
N ARG A 269 31.85 -45.30 -36.07
CA ARG A 269 31.36 -44.80 -37.38
C ARG A 269 30.49 -43.54 -37.29
N ALA A 270 30.15 -43.05 -36.09
CA ALA A 270 29.27 -41.90 -35.91
C ALA A 270 30.00 -40.54 -35.76
N ALA A 271 31.32 -40.49 -35.97
CA ALA A 271 32.13 -39.29 -35.81
C ALA A 271 32.69 -38.77 -37.15
N ARG A 272 31.83 -38.55 -38.16
CA ARG A 272 32.17 -37.75 -39.36
C ARG A 272 30.94 -37.04 -39.91
N GLN A 273 30.56 -35.94 -39.27
CA GLN A 273 29.82 -34.85 -39.92
C GLN A 273 30.22 -33.55 -39.22
N TRP A 274 31.28 -32.93 -39.74
CA TRP A 274 31.71 -31.59 -39.38
C TRP A 274 31.48 -30.72 -40.61
N SER A 275 30.56 -29.77 -40.52
CA SER A 275 30.30 -28.79 -41.59
C SER A 275 31.02 -27.49 -41.24
N PRO A 276 31.80 -26.87 -42.17
CA PRO A 276 32.40 -25.57 -41.91
C PRO A 276 31.36 -24.45 -42.10
N ALA A 277 31.46 -23.40 -41.27
CA ALA A 277 30.70 -22.18 -41.42
C ALA A 277 31.15 -21.40 -42.68
N PRO A 278 30.25 -20.76 -43.46
CA PRO A 278 30.67 -19.90 -44.55
C PRO A 278 31.10 -18.52 -44.04
N ALA A 279 32.20 -18.05 -44.61
CA ALA A 279 32.83 -16.75 -44.39
C ALA A 279 32.01 -15.58 -44.98
N GLY A 280 32.34 -14.39 -44.53
CA GLY A 280 31.56 -13.16 -44.68
C GLY A 280 31.29 -12.67 -46.10
N GLY A 281 30.14 -12.03 -46.24
CA GLY A 281 29.75 -11.16 -47.36
C GLY A 281 29.23 -9.83 -46.81
N THR A 282 29.56 -8.75 -47.50
CA THR A 282 29.40 -7.33 -47.16
C THR A 282 27.96 -6.87 -46.87
N PRO A 283 27.75 -5.82 -46.04
CA PRO A 283 26.41 -5.30 -45.77
C PRO A 283 25.95 -4.39 -46.92
N SER A 284 24.96 -4.85 -47.69
CA SER A 284 24.25 -4.02 -48.66
C SER A 284 23.09 -3.28 -47.96
N PHE A 285 23.18 -1.96 -47.96
CA PHE A 285 22.12 -1.05 -47.53
C PHE A 285 20.93 -1.15 -48.51
N ALA A 286 19.84 -1.78 -48.09
CA ALA A 286 18.54 -1.66 -48.74
C ALA A 286 17.53 -1.06 -47.77
N ARG A 287 17.10 0.18 -48.07
CA ARG A 287 16.06 0.93 -47.36
C ARG A 287 14.77 0.11 -47.30
N GLN A 288 14.27 -0.15 -46.10
CA GLN A 288 12.87 -0.54 -45.91
C GLN A 288 12.00 0.71 -46.04
N VAL A 289 11.23 0.78 -47.13
CA VAL A 289 10.11 1.71 -47.28
C VAL A 289 8.92 1.12 -46.52
N PRO A 290 8.28 1.85 -45.58
CA PRO A 290 7.06 1.38 -44.94
C PRO A 290 5.88 1.53 -45.91
N THR A 291 5.11 0.45 -46.10
CA THR A 291 3.82 0.48 -46.80
C THR A 291 2.77 1.22 -45.97
N PRO A 292 1.91 2.06 -46.59
CA PRO A 292 0.84 2.75 -45.87
C PRO A 292 -0.37 1.81 -45.64
N PRO A 293 -1.18 2.06 -44.58
CA PRO A 293 -2.36 1.26 -44.32
C PRO A 293 -3.46 1.57 -45.35
N THR A 294 -4.09 0.51 -45.86
CA THR A 294 -5.18 0.56 -46.82
C THR A 294 -6.44 1.12 -46.17
N ILE A 295 -6.87 2.30 -46.61
CA ILE A 295 -8.16 2.89 -46.27
C ILE A 295 -9.26 2.07 -46.96
N ARG A 296 -10.14 1.43 -46.18
CA ARG A 296 -11.35 0.77 -46.71
C ARG A 296 -12.51 1.76 -46.65
N ALA A 297 -12.77 2.44 -47.76
CA ALA A 297 -13.94 3.28 -47.93
C ALA A 297 -15.11 2.46 -48.51
N GLY A 298 -16.28 2.59 -47.88
CA GLY A 298 -17.56 2.64 -48.59
C GLY A 298 -18.29 1.31 -48.83
N GLN A 299 -19.23 0.97 -47.94
CA GLN A 299 -20.56 0.54 -48.39
C GLN A 299 -21.62 1.39 -47.72
N ARG A 300 -22.29 2.19 -48.55
CA ARG A 300 -23.54 2.89 -48.25
C ARG A 300 -24.68 1.87 -48.28
N THR A 301 -25.53 1.87 -47.26
CA THR A 301 -26.95 1.50 -47.43
C THR A 301 -27.83 2.58 -46.82
N ARG A 302 -28.92 2.86 -47.54
CA ARG A 302 -29.88 3.94 -47.34
C ARG A 302 -30.73 3.70 -46.09
N ARG A 303 -30.90 4.79 -45.33
CA ARG A 303 -32.17 5.46 -44.96
C ARG A 303 -33.39 4.56 -44.71
N ASP A 304 -33.82 4.51 -43.44
CA ASP A 304 -35.23 4.56 -43.07
C ASP A 304 -35.39 5.38 -41.78
N GLY A 305 -36.33 6.33 -41.82
CA GLY A 305 -36.54 7.32 -40.78
C GLY A 305 -37.44 6.79 -39.67
N ARG A 306 -37.10 7.16 -38.42
CA ARG A 306 -38.07 7.39 -37.36
C ARG A 306 -37.55 8.48 -36.43
N ALA A 307 -38.44 9.43 -36.18
CA ALA A 307 -38.20 10.69 -35.50
C ALA A 307 -37.84 10.51 -34.02
N GLN A 308 -36.90 11.31 -33.55
CA GLN A 308 -36.72 11.63 -32.13
C GLN A 308 -37.76 12.68 -31.71
N PRO A 309 -38.43 12.55 -30.56
CA PRO A 309 -39.08 13.68 -29.92
C PRO A 309 -38.09 14.46 -29.06
N ALA A 310 -38.16 15.78 -29.20
CA ALA A 310 -37.42 16.82 -28.47
C ALA A 310 -37.82 16.91 -26.98
N PRO A 311 -37.03 17.59 -26.12
CA PRO A 311 -37.29 17.70 -24.70
C PRO A 311 -38.44 18.67 -24.39
N SER A 312 -39.29 18.31 -23.43
CA SER A 312 -40.45 19.09 -23.00
C SER A 312 -40.06 20.24 -22.04
N PRO A 313 -40.70 21.42 -22.10
CA PRO A 313 -40.35 22.59 -21.29
C PRO A 313 -41.05 22.63 -19.92
N ALA A 314 -40.32 23.19 -18.96
CA ALA A 314 -40.71 23.85 -17.71
C ALA A 314 -42.17 23.73 -17.18
N LYS A 315 -42.29 23.32 -15.91
CA LYS A 315 -43.37 23.79 -15.01
C LYS A 315 -42.78 24.50 -13.80
N ARG A 316 -42.98 25.82 -13.82
CA ARG A 316 -42.83 26.80 -12.75
C ARG A 316 -44.01 26.61 -11.77
N ALA A 317 -43.75 26.44 -10.47
CA ALA A 317 -44.76 26.54 -9.43
C ALA A 317 -44.34 27.58 -8.39
N GLN A 318 -45.23 28.54 -8.16
CA GLN A 318 -45.11 29.72 -7.30
C GLN A 318 -45.30 29.40 -5.80
N PRO A 319 -44.94 30.34 -4.90
CA PRO A 319 -44.88 30.09 -3.45
C PRO A 319 -46.26 30.15 -2.77
N ARG A 320 -46.48 29.29 -1.77
CA ARG A 320 -47.63 29.39 -0.87
C ARG A 320 -47.39 30.50 0.16
N ARG A 321 -48.38 31.39 0.24
CA ARG A 321 -48.52 32.49 1.20
C ARG A 321 -48.65 31.98 2.64
N ARG A 322 -48.09 32.76 3.57
CA ARG A 322 -48.45 32.80 5.00
C ARG A 322 -49.90 33.23 5.17
N ALA A 323 -50.57 32.65 6.17
CA ALA A 323 -51.76 33.21 6.79
C ALA A 323 -51.44 33.44 8.28
N SER A 324 -51.76 34.67 8.70
CA SER A 324 -52.16 35.19 10.01
C SER A 324 -51.75 34.46 11.28
#